data_AF-A0A2V5LKF5-F1
#
_entry.id   AF-A0A2V5LKF5-F1
#
_cell.length_a   1.000
_cell.length_b   1.000
_cell.length_c   1.000
_cell.angle_alpha   90.00
_cell.angle_beta   90.00
_cell.angle_gamma   90.00
#
_symmetry.space_group_name_H-M   'P 1'
#
loop_
_entity.id
_entity.type
_entity.pdbx_description
1 polymer ?
#
loop_
_entity_poly.entity_id
_entity_poly.type
_entity_poly.pdbx_seq_one_letter_code
_entity_poly.pdbx_strand_id
1 'polypeptide(L)'
;LLLLGPWTPLLFQGQEFGASSPFLFFADIGDASVRDAIRKGRAEWLAPFLSLTEDQTWRTLPAPDDPEVFASCKLNFSERKNNRELYDLYIDLLKLRREDSRLRQQSAGGIDGAVLGPASFVLRYFSANNDDRLLLVNFGESHVLHPASEPLLAPPEGCRWETLWTSESPRYGATGSGAVTTPQRWALPTESAVVLKPVP
;
A
#
# COMPACT_ATOMS: atom_id res chain seq x y z
N LEU A 1 2.41 3.24 -1.70
CA LEU A 1 2.43 2.77 -3.10
C LEU A 1 1.03 2.65 -3.72
N LEU A 2 0.14 1.75 -3.23
CA LEU A 2 -1.18 1.48 -3.83
C LEU A 2 -2.00 2.73 -4.18
N LEU A 3 -2.13 3.68 -3.25
CA LEU A 3 -2.94 4.90 -3.43
C LEU A 3 -2.25 6.02 -4.23
N LEU A 4 -0.92 5.94 -4.41
CA LEU A 4 -0.14 6.97 -5.10
C LEU A 4 0.37 6.49 -6.46
N GLY A 5 -0.03 5.31 -6.92
CA GLY A 5 0.30 4.77 -8.23
C GLY A 5 -0.64 5.24 -9.34
N PRO A 6 -0.29 5.05 -10.63
CA PRO A 6 -1.13 5.44 -11.77
C PRO A 6 -2.43 4.67 -11.91
N TRP A 7 -2.50 3.45 -11.38
CA TRP A 7 -3.64 2.55 -11.54
C TRP A 7 -4.86 3.01 -10.74
N THR A 8 -6.02 2.41 -11.01
CA THR A 8 -7.21 2.54 -10.16
C THR A 8 -7.02 1.68 -8.90
N PRO A 9 -6.90 2.28 -7.70
CA PRO A 9 -6.72 1.49 -6.48
C PRO A 9 -8.04 0.88 -6.03
N LEU A 10 -7.97 -0.32 -5.44
CA LEU A 10 -9.06 -0.95 -4.71
C LEU A 10 -8.60 -1.18 -3.28
N LEU A 11 -9.44 -0.79 -2.31
CA LEU A 11 -9.24 -1.08 -0.90
C LEU A 11 -10.27 -2.10 -0.44
N PHE A 12 -9.85 -3.06 0.37
CA PHE A 12 -10.79 -3.94 1.04
C PHE A 12 -11.36 -3.26 2.29
N GLN A 13 -12.60 -3.59 2.66
CA GLN A 13 -13.25 -2.99 3.83
C GLN A 13 -12.41 -3.22 5.11
N GLY A 14 -12.09 -2.15 5.83
CA GLY A 14 -11.30 -2.24 7.06
C GLY A 14 -9.80 -2.14 6.87
N GLN A 15 -9.29 -2.24 5.64
CA GLN A 15 -7.87 -2.07 5.34
C GLN A 15 -7.36 -0.68 5.77
N GLU A 16 -8.22 0.34 5.69
CA GLU A 16 -7.85 1.74 5.96
C GLU A 16 -7.56 2.02 7.43
N PHE A 17 -7.98 1.15 8.35
CA PHE A 17 -7.67 1.24 9.78
C PHE A 17 -7.01 -0.03 10.31
N GLY A 18 -6.55 -0.93 9.43
CA GLY A 18 -5.91 -2.18 9.83
C GLY A 18 -6.83 -3.07 10.65
N ALA A 19 -8.02 -3.37 10.12
CA ALA A 19 -9.02 -4.20 10.79
C ALA A 19 -8.42 -5.51 11.30
N SER A 20 -8.65 -5.82 12.57
CA SER A 20 -8.20 -7.09 13.16
C SER A 20 -9.11 -8.27 12.80
N SER A 21 -10.37 -7.97 12.45
CA SER A 21 -11.36 -8.96 12.00
C SER A 21 -10.88 -9.66 10.73
N PRO A 22 -10.90 -11.01 10.66
CA PRO A 22 -10.60 -11.71 9.42
C PRO A 22 -11.71 -11.49 8.38
N PHE A 23 -11.42 -11.83 7.13
CA PHE A 23 -12.47 -12.00 6.12
C PHE A 23 -12.43 -13.43 5.58
N LEU A 24 -13.26 -14.27 6.18
CA LEU A 24 -13.41 -15.68 5.83
C LEU A 24 -14.58 -15.85 4.87
N PHE A 25 -14.56 -16.90 4.05
CA PHE A 25 -15.76 -17.29 3.32
C PHE A 25 -16.75 -17.96 4.27
N PHE A 26 -17.96 -17.42 4.31
CA PHE A 26 -19.14 -17.92 5.02
C PHE A 26 -20.33 -17.99 4.04
N ALA A 27 -21.25 -18.91 4.29
CA ALA A 27 -22.45 -19.07 3.48
C ALA A 27 -23.59 -19.70 4.29
N ASP A 28 -24.81 -19.16 4.18
CA ASP A 28 -26.01 -19.76 4.72
C ASP A 28 -26.69 -20.63 3.65
N ILE A 29 -26.55 -21.96 3.78
CA ILE A 29 -26.97 -22.94 2.77
C ILE A 29 -27.93 -23.93 3.40
N GLY A 30 -29.22 -23.82 3.06
CA GLY A 30 -30.27 -24.67 3.62
C GLY A 30 -30.16 -26.16 3.26
N ASP A 31 -29.57 -26.48 2.10
CA ASP A 31 -29.36 -27.86 1.66
C ASP A 31 -28.06 -28.44 2.26
N ALA A 32 -28.20 -29.50 3.07
CA ALA A 32 -27.09 -30.17 3.73
C ALA A 32 -26.08 -30.79 2.75
N SER A 33 -26.56 -31.35 1.63
CA SER A 33 -25.68 -31.99 0.64
C SER A 33 -24.78 -30.96 -0.07
N VAL A 34 -25.33 -29.77 -0.35
CA VAL A 34 -24.57 -28.67 -0.96
C VAL A 34 -23.56 -28.08 0.03
N ARG A 35 -23.95 -27.94 1.30
CA ARG A 35 -23.08 -27.46 2.39
C ARG A 35 -21.87 -28.36 2.57
N ASP A 36 -22.06 -29.67 2.64
CA ASP A 36 -20.98 -30.65 2.77
C ASP A 36 -20.07 -30.65 1.55
N ALA A 37 -20.64 -30.57 0.34
CA ALA A 37 -19.88 -30.47 -0.90
C ALA A 37 -18.99 -29.21 -0.94
N ILE A 38 -19.52 -28.06 -0.51
CA ILE A 38 -18.74 -26.80 -0.44
C ILE A 38 -17.62 -26.91 0.58
N ARG A 39 -17.91 -27.42 1.78
CA ARG A 39 -16.89 -27.57 2.82
C ARG A 39 -15.76 -28.49 2.35
N LYS A 40 -16.10 -29.59 1.68
CA LYS A 40 -15.14 -30.56 1.17
C LYS A 40 -14.29 -29.96 0.04
N GLY A 41 -14.95 -29.39 -0.97
CA GLY A 41 -14.24 -28.75 -2.09
C GLY A 41 -13.31 -27.62 -1.64
N ARG A 42 -13.69 -26.87 -0.58
CA ARG A 42 -12.80 -25.86 0.01
C ARG A 42 -11.57 -26.47 0.69
N ALA A 43 -11.74 -27.55 1.44
CA ALA A 43 -10.61 -28.22 2.10
C ALA A 43 -9.62 -28.79 1.08
N GLU A 44 -10.12 -29.47 0.06
CA GLU A 44 -9.33 -30.01 -1.05
C GLU A 44 -8.58 -28.89 -1.79
N TRP A 45 -9.28 -27.79 -2.11
CA TRP A 45 -8.68 -26.67 -2.83
C TRP A 45 -7.63 -25.89 -2.02
N LEU A 46 -7.84 -25.73 -0.71
CA LEU A 46 -6.94 -24.95 0.15
C LEU A 46 -5.75 -25.73 0.70
N ALA A 47 -5.83 -27.07 0.78
CA ALA A 47 -4.78 -27.90 1.37
C ALA A 47 -3.37 -27.64 0.79
N PRO A 48 -3.19 -27.53 -0.55
CA PRO A 48 -1.88 -27.23 -1.11
C PRO A 48 -1.35 -25.84 -0.71
N PHE A 49 -2.23 -24.83 -0.62
CA PHE A 49 -1.83 -23.46 -0.25
C PHE A 49 -1.45 -23.33 1.22
N LEU A 50 -2.07 -24.13 2.09
CA LEU A 50 -1.78 -24.15 3.51
C LEU A 50 -0.63 -25.10 3.87
N SER A 51 -0.09 -25.84 2.90
CA SER A 51 0.91 -26.90 3.13
C SER A 51 0.43 -27.94 4.15
N LEU A 52 -0.87 -28.26 4.12
CA LEU A 52 -1.52 -29.23 5.00
C LEU A 52 -2.09 -30.40 4.17
N THR A 53 -2.37 -31.53 4.80
CA THR A 53 -3.22 -32.56 4.16
C THR A 53 -4.67 -32.10 4.07
N GLU A 54 -5.47 -32.72 3.22
CA GLU A 54 -6.91 -32.44 3.13
C GLU A 54 -7.61 -32.65 4.48
N ASP A 55 -7.29 -33.74 5.19
CA ASP A 55 -7.82 -34.02 6.53
C ASP A 55 -7.43 -32.96 7.57
N GLN A 56 -6.17 -32.50 7.54
CA GLN A 56 -5.70 -31.44 8.43
C GLN A 56 -6.40 -30.13 8.11
N THR A 57 -6.54 -29.81 6.82
CA THR A 57 -7.24 -28.61 6.34
C THR A 57 -8.71 -28.63 6.73
N TRP A 58 -9.38 -29.77 6.56
CA TRP A 58 -10.77 -29.96 6.95
C TRP A 58 -11.02 -29.68 8.44
N ARG A 59 -10.09 -30.11 9.31
CA ARG A 59 -10.17 -29.88 10.77
C ARG A 59 -9.81 -28.45 11.17
N THR A 60 -8.98 -27.78 10.37
CA THR A 60 -8.47 -26.43 10.68
C THR A 60 -9.39 -25.33 10.15
N LEU A 61 -9.98 -25.52 8.97
CA LEU A 61 -10.86 -24.53 8.37
C LEU A 61 -12.18 -24.46 9.13
N PRO A 62 -12.62 -23.26 9.53
CA PRO A 62 -13.92 -23.11 10.15
C PRO A 62 -15.03 -23.42 9.13
N ALA A 63 -16.11 -24.01 9.62
CA ALA A 63 -17.22 -24.42 8.77
C ALA A 63 -17.91 -23.17 8.16
N PRO A 64 -18.11 -23.08 6.83
CA PRO A 64 -18.66 -21.88 6.20
C PRO A 64 -20.05 -21.48 6.71
N ASP A 65 -20.81 -22.45 7.18
CA ASP A 65 -22.18 -22.35 7.67
C ASP A 65 -22.28 -22.11 9.18
N ASP A 66 -21.17 -22.08 9.90
CA ASP A 66 -21.14 -21.73 11.32
C ASP A 66 -21.39 -20.21 11.48
N PRO A 67 -22.46 -19.80 12.20
CA PRO A 67 -22.79 -18.39 12.42
C PRO A 67 -21.64 -17.57 13.03
N GLU A 68 -20.76 -18.19 13.82
CA GLU A 68 -19.61 -17.51 14.44
C GLU A 68 -18.56 -17.10 13.39
N VAL A 69 -18.48 -17.79 12.25
CA VAL A 69 -17.60 -17.41 11.13
C VAL A 69 -18.05 -16.08 10.54
N PHE A 70 -19.34 -15.93 10.28
CA PHE A 70 -19.89 -14.66 9.84
C PHE A 70 -19.72 -13.57 10.92
N ALA A 71 -20.01 -13.89 12.18
CA ALA A 71 -19.89 -12.95 13.29
C ALA A 71 -18.46 -12.41 13.43
N SER A 72 -17.45 -13.27 13.35
CA SER A 72 -16.03 -12.89 13.43
C SER A 72 -15.56 -12.02 12.26
N CYS A 73 -16.23 -12.09 11.09
CA CYS A 73 -15.90 -11.26 9.94
C CYS A 73 -16.46 -9.82 10.01
N LYS A 74 -17.25 -9.50 11.05
CA LYS A 74 -17.79 -8.14 11.23
C LYS A 74 -16.70 -7.18 11.69
N LEU A 75 -16.65 -6.02 11.05
CA LEU A 75 -15.69 -4.98 11.36
C LEU A 75 -15.97 -4.34 12.73
N ASN A 76 -14.94 -4.22 13.55
CA ASN A 76 -14.97 -3.40 14.76
C ASN A 76 -14.60 -1.95 14.42
N PHE A 77 -15.60 -1.10 14.14
CA PHE A 77 -15.34 0.29 13.75
C PHE A 77 -14.69 1.17 14.84
N SER A 78 -14.64 0.71 16.10
CA SER A 78 -13.88 1.42 17.14
C SER A 78 -12.37 1.45 16.84
N GLU A 79 -11.87 0.50 16.04
CA GLU A 79 -10.47 0.43 15.62
C GLU A 79 -10.03 1.64 14.79
N ARG A 80 -10.95 2.36 14.13
CA ARG A 80 -10.63 3.65 13.48
C ARG A 80 -10.06 4.68 14.45
N LYS A 81 -10.47 4.62 15.73
CA LYS A 81 -9.94 5.47 16.79
C LYS A 81 -8.69 4.90 17.41
N ASN A 82 -8.63 3.57 17.59
CA ASN A 82 -7.48 2.90 18.21
C ASN A 82 -6.25 2.90 17.29
N ASN A 83 -6.46 2.72 15.98
CA ASN A 83 -5.44 2.68 14.93
C ASN A 83 -5.42 4.02 14.17
N ARG A 84 -5.44 5.13 14.93
CA ARG A 84 -5.65 6.47 14.37
C ARG A 84 -4.58 6.88 13.37
N GLU A 85 -3.33 6.51 13.63
CA GLU A 85 -2.17 6.82 12.79
C GLU A 85 -2.32 6.23 11.37
N LEU A 86 -2.67 4.94 11.28
CA LEU A 86 -2.95 4.26 10.03
C LEU A 86 -4.17 4.86 9.32
N TYR A 87 -5.23 5.16 10.08
CA TYR A 87 -6.43 5.77 9.50
C TYR A 87 -6.16 7.16 8.91
N ASP A 88 -5.36 7.97 9.59
CA ASP A 88 -4.93 9.29 9.10
C ASP A 88 -4.01 9.18 7.88
N LEU A 89 -3.14 8.16 7.83
CA LEU A 89 -2.34 7.86 6.63
C LEU A 89 -3.23 7.64 5.40
N TYR A 90 -4.25 6.78 5.51
CA TYR A 90 -5.16 6.52 4.39
C TYR A 90 -5.97 7.76 3.99
N ILE A 91 -6.47 8.53 4.96
CA ILE A 91 -7.20 9.78 4.70
C ILE A 91 -6.32 10.76 3.92
N ASP A 92 -5.08 10.98 4.38
CA ASP A 92 -4.18 11.96 3.78
C ASP A 92 -3.72 11.50 2.40
N LEU A 93 -3.45 10.21 2.18
CA LEU A 93 -3.12 9.65 0.87
C LEU A 93 -4.28 9.78 -0.13
N LEU A 94 -5.53 9.54 0.30
CA LEU A 94 -6.71 9.71 -0.54
C LEU A 94 -6.94 11.19 -0.89
N LYS A 95 -6.76 12.10 0.06
CA LYS A 95 -6.81 13.55 -0.19
C LYS A 95 -5.72 13.97 -1.17
N LEU A 96 -4.47 13.55 -0.93
CA LEU A 96 -3.33 13.85 -1.78
C LEU A 96 -3.58 13.35 -3.22
N ARG A 97 -4.02 12.10 -3.39
CA ARG A 97 -4.39 11.56 -4.71
C ARG A 97 -5.46 12.40 -5.40
N ARG A 98 -6.48 12.85 -4.67
CA ARG A 98 -7.62 13.60 -5.22
C ARG A 98 -7.25 15.02 -5.62
N GLU A 99 -6.44 15.69 -4.80
CA GLU A 99 -6.19 17.13 -4.88
C GLU A 99 -4.92 17.48 -5.65
N ASP A 100 -3.90 16.62 -5.64
CA ASP A 100 -2.66 16.88 -6.36
C ASP A 100 -2.86 16.81 -7.88
N SER A 101 -2.24 17.76 -8.59
CA SER A 101 -2.44 17.95 -10.03
C SER A 101 -1.96 16.75 -10.87
N ARG A 102 -0.96 16.00 -10.38
CA ARG A 102 -0.34 14.87 -11.07
C ARG A 102 -0.92 13.55 -10.61
N LEU A 103 -1.01 13.35 -9.29
CA LEU A 103 -1.43 12.05 -8.73
C LEU A 103 -2.90 11.70 -9.00
N ARG A 104 -3.73 12.70 -9.34
CA ARG A 104 -5.12 12.49 -9.77
C ARG A 104 -5.27 11.97 -11.21
N GLN A 105 -4.22 12.05 -12.02
CA GLN A 105 -4.33 11.75 -13.45
C GLN A 105 -4.25 10.24 -13.70
N GLN A 106 -5.19 9.74 -14.50
CA GLN A 106 -5.23 8.37 -14.99
C GLN A 106 -5.05 8.38 -16.52
N SER A 107 -3.92 8.91 -16.98
CA SER A 107 -3.59 8.99 -18.41
C SER A 107 -2.61 7.89 -18.83
N ALA A 108 -2.71 7.46 -20.08
CA ALA A 108 -1.66 6.66 -20.70
C ALA A 108 -0.42 7.54 -20.97
N GLY A 109 0.75 7.12 -20.51
CA GLY A 109 1.98 7.89 -20.60
C GLY A 109 2.10 9.00 -19.53
N GLY A 110 3.24 9.72 -19.56
CA GLY A 110 3.54 10.77 -18.58
C GLY A 110 4.02 10.24 -17.23
N ILE A 111 4.35 8.95 -17.14
CA ILE A 111 4.94 8.34 -15.96
C ILE A 111 6.04 7.38 -16.40
N ASP A 112 7.23 7.51 -15.81
CA ASP A 112 8.31 6.54 -15.94
C ASP A 112 8.78 6.09 -14.55
N GLY A 113 9.54 4.99 -14.51
CA GLY A 113 10.13 4.50 -13.28
C GLY A 113 11.48 3.84 -13.50
N ALA A 114 12.30 3.84 -12.45
CA ALA A 114 13.61 3.20 -12.43
C ALA A 114 13.84 2.50 -11.10
N VAL A 115 14.58 1.39 -11.16
CA VAL A 115 15.06 0.69 -9.96
C VAL A 115 16.32 1.40 -9.48
N LEU A 116 16.31 1.85 -8.22
CA LEU A 116 17.42 2.56 -7.59
C LEU A 116 18.37 1.62 -6.84
N GLY A 117 17.87 0.43 -6.48
CA GLY A 117 18.62 -0.61 -5.80
C GLY A 117 17.78 -1.87 -5.58
N PRO A 118 18.30 -2.89 -4.87
CA PRO A 118 17.62 -4.17 -4.69
C PRO A 118 16.24 -4.08 -4.02
N ALA A 119 16.02 -3.03 -3.22
CA ALA A 119 14.78 -2.82 -2.46
C ALA A 119 14.19 -1.42 -2.67
N SER A 120 14.67 -0.64 -3.64
CA SER A 120 14.23 0.74 -3.84
C SER A 120 14.01 1.07 -5.31
N PHE A 121 13.01 1.91 -5.57
CA PHE A 121 12.67 2.38 -6.90
C PHE A 121 12.04 3.77 -6.85
N VAL A 122 11.94 4.38 -8.02
CA VAL A 122 11.29 5.68 -8.22
C VAL A 122 10.21 5.58 -9.29
N LEU A 123 9.13 6.34 -9.11
CA LEU A 123 8.17 6.69 -10.16
C LEU A 123 8.18 8.21 -10.33
N ARG A 124 8.33 8.68 -11.56
CA ARG A 124 8.22 10.10 -11.90
C ARG A 124 6.95 10.35 -12.69
N TYR A 125 6.13 11.28 -12.23
CA TYR A 125 4.96 11.80 -12.91
C TYR A 125 5.35 13.10 -13.59
N PHE A 126 5.39 13.11 -14.93
CA PHE A 126 5.83 14.24 -15.72
C PHE A 126 4.73 15.31 -15.87
N SER A 127 5.18 16.54 -16.04
CA SER A 127 4.37 17.71 -16.36
C SER A 127 5.03 18.51 -17.49
N ALA A 128 4.23 19.17 -18.32
CA ALA A 128 4.74 20.11 -19.30
C ALA A 128 5.23 21.44 -18.69
N ASN A 129 4.82 21.75 -17.45
CA ASN A 129 5.02 23.06 -16.81
C ASN A 129 5.92 22.98 -15.56
N ASN A 130 6.93 22.10 -15.55
CA ASN A 130 7.81 21.87 -14.39
C ASN A 130 7.05 21.61 -13.07
N ASP A 131 5.89 20.94 -13.14
CA ASP A 131 5.05 20.55 -11.98
C ASP A 131 5.04 19.03 -11.81
N ASP A 132 6.23 18.42 -11.91
CA ASP A 132 6.42 16.97 -11.81
C ASP A 132 6.15 16.46 -10.39
N ARG A 133 5.94 15.15 -10.23
CA ARG A 133 6.04 14.49 -8.92
C ARG A 133 7.04 13.36 -8.98
N LEU A 134 7.81 13.21 -7.91
CA LEU A 134 8.69 12.07 -7.73
C LEU A 134 8.18 11.25 -6.55
N LEU A 135 7.85 9.99 -6.77
CA LEU A 135 7.52 9.03 -5.72
C LEU A 135 8.69 8.06 -5.55
N LEU A 136 9.41 8.20 -4.45
CA LEU A 136 10.45 7.27 -4.02
C LEU A 136 9.86 6.23 -3.09
N VAL A 137 10.25 4.98 -3.26
CA VAL A 137 9.87 3.87 -2.37
C VAL A 137 11.10 3.05 -2.03
N ASN A 138 11.30 2.79 -0.74
CA ASN A 138 12.33 1.90 -0.22
C ASN A 138 11.66 0.86 0.68
N PHE A 139 11.89 -0.42 0.40
CA PHE A 139 11.45 -1.55 1.22
C PHE A 139 12.57 -2.14 2.08
N GLY A 140 13.79 -1.64 1.94
CA GLY A 140 14.96 -2.15 2.65
C GLY A 140 15.44 -1.21 3.75
N GLU A 141 16.66 -1.45 4.21
CA GLU A 141 17.35 -0.57 5.14
C GLU A 141 17.60 0.82 4.56
N SER A 142 17.81 1.78 5.45
CA SER A 142 18.23 3.13 5.10
C SER A 142 19.53 3.09 4.32
N HIS A 143 19.53 3.67 3.12
CA HIS A 143 20.72 3.76 2.29
C HIS A 143 20.78 5.09 1.56
N VAL A 144 21.94 5.38 1.00
CA VAL A 144 22.22 6.65 0.37
C VAL A 144 22.74 6.43 -1.03
N LEU A 145 22.11 7.07 -2.01
CA LEU A 145 22.54 7.02 -3.40
C LEU A 145 23.63 8.07 -3.63
N HIS A 146 24.81 7.60 -4.03
CA HIS A 146 26.03 8.39 -4.20
C HIS A 146 26.99 7.80 -5.23
N PRO A 147 27.18 8.44 -6.40
CA PRO A 147 26.33 9.49 -6.95
C PRO A 147 24.93 8.95 -7.26
N ALA A 148 23.91 9.82 -7.19
CA ALA A 148 22.55 9.50 -7.64
C ALA A 148 22.43 9.70 -9.16
N SER A 149 23.06 8.82 -9.94
CA SER A 149 23.21 8.96 -11.40
C SER A 149 21.97 8.60 -12.23
N GLU A 150 20.82 8.34 -11.60
CA GLU A 150 19.58 8.01 -12.28
C GLU A 150 18.92 9.27 -12.85
N PRO A 151 18.77 9.43 -14.18
CA PRO A 151 18.22 10.64 -14.80
C PRO A 151 16.82 11.03 -14.29
N LEU A 152 15.98 10.06 -13.93
CA LEU A 152 14.64 10.37 -13.40
C LEU A 152 14.69 11.17 -12.09
N LEU A 153 15.78 11.10 -11.32
CA LEU A 153 15.97 11.86 -10.08
C LEU A 153 16.31 13.34 -10.33
N ALA A 154 16.72 13.72 -11.53
CA ALA A 154 17.07 15.11 -11.82
C ALA A 154 15.83 16.02 -11.73
N PRO A 155 15.87 17.13 -10.95
CA PRO A 155 14.76 18.07 -10.93
C PRO A 155 14.57 18.73 -12.31
N PRO A 156 13.36 19.24 -12.62
CA PRO A 156 13.16 20.11 -13.77
C PRO A 156 14.14 21.30 -13.77
N GLU A 157 14.40 21.87 -14.95
CA GLU A 157 15.35 22.97 -15.08
C GLU A 157 14.98 24.15 -14.18
N GLY A 158 15.99 24.69 -13.47
CA GLY A 158 15.81 25.80 -12.53
C GLY A 158 15.02 25.45 -11.28
N CYS A 159 14.80 24.17 -10.97
CA CYS A 159 14.10 23.72 -9.77
C CYS A 159 15.00 22.86 -8.86
N ARG A 160 14.57 22.72 -7.60
CA ARG A 160 15.00 21.68 -6.67
C ARG A 160 13.79 20.87 -6.19
N TRP A 161 14.05 19.67 -5.68
CA TRP A 161 13.01 18.88 -5.04
C TRP A 161 12.73 19.37 -3.62
N GLU A 162 11.45 19.43 -3.25
CA GLU A 162 10.97 19.63 -1.89
C GLU A 162 10.03 18.48 -1.52
N THR A 163 10.05 18.05 -0.26
CA THR A 163 9.13 17.02 0.23
C THR A 163 7.70 17.55 0.25
N LEU A 164 6.83 16.94 -0.54
CA LEU A 164 5.39 17.17 -0.51
C LEU A 164 4.70 16.30 0.54
N TRP A 165 5.13 15.03 0.65
CA TRP A 165 4.56 14.06 1.61
C TRP A 165 5.58 12.96 1.93
N THR A 166 5.52 12.40 3.13
CA THR A 166 6.36 11.27 3.55
C THR A 166 5.60 10.32 4.48
N SER A 167 5.81 9.01 4.33
CA SER A 167 5.35 8.00 5.30
C SER A 167 5.98 8.19 6.68
N GLU A 168 7.16 8.82 6.74
CA GLU A 168 7.95 9.01 7.95
C GLU A 168 7.45 10.17 8.84
N SER A 169 6.26 10.70 8.55
CA SER A 169 5.66 11.75 9.37
C SER A 169 5.30 11.21 10.76
N PRO A 170 5.59 11.95 11.86
CA PRO A 170 5.12 11.60 13.20
C PRO A 170 3.61 11.46 13.32
N ARG A 171 2.86 12.04 12.38
CA ARG A 171 1.41 11.87 12.26
C ARG A 171 0.99 10.40 12.04
N TYR A 172 1.88 9.58 11.50
CA TYR A 172 1.65 8.17 11.20
C TYR A 172 2.45 7.23 12.13
N GLY A 173 2.94 7.74 13.27
CA GLY A 173 3.69 6.95 14.26
C GLY A 173 5.19 6.82 13.99
N ALA A 174 5.71 7.47 12.93
CA ALA A 174 7.13 7.43 12.59
C ALA A 174 7.98 8.43 13.40
N THR A 175 9.29 8.22 13.44
CA THR A 175 10.23 9.05 14.23
C THR A 175 10.65 10.35 13.53
N GLY A 176 10.11 10.66 12.35
CA GLY A 176 10.34 11.94 11.67
C GLY A 176 11.57 11.99 10.75
N SER A 177 12.06 10.84 10.26
CA SER A 177 13.20 10.81 9.32
C SER A 177 12.75 11.22 7.92
N GLY A 178 12.70 12.52 7.64
CA GLY A 178 12.45 13.02 6.28
C GLY A 178 13.58 12.61 5.34
N ALA A 179 13.27 12.22 4.10
CA ALA A 179 14.30 12.04 3.08
C ALA A 179 15.04 13.37 2.87
N VAL A 180 16.36 13.34 3.04
CA VAL A 180 17.21 14.49 2.73
C VAL A 180 17.68 14.33 1.30
N THR A 181 17.13 15.16 0.41
CA THR A 181 17.56 15.25 -1.00
C THR A 181 18.42 16.48 -1.18
N THR A 182 19.74 16.29 -1.33
CA THR A 182 20.62 17.31 -1.90
C THR A 182 21.02 16.89 -3.31
N PRO A 183 21.46 17.83 -4.17
CA PRO A 183 21.91 17.50 -5.53
C PRO A 183 22.96 16.39 -5.59
N GLN A 184 23.78 16.23 -4.53
CA GLN A 184 24.78 15.17 -4.46
C GLN A 184 24.36 13.94 -3.64
N ARG A 185 23.34 14.04 -2.77
CA ARG A 185 22.99 13.02 -1.77
C ARG A 185 21.50 12.75 -1.74
N TRP A 186 21.11 11.51 -1.99
CA TRP A 186 19.74 11.07 -1.77
C TRP A 186 19.71 10.05 -0.64
N ALA A 187 19.28 10.48 0.55
CA ALA A 187 19.06 9.60 1.68
C ALA A 187 17.63 9.03 1.61
N LEU A 188 17.53 7.70 1.48
CA LEU A 188 16.26 6.97 1.50
C LEU A 188 16.09 6.31 2.87
N PRO A 189 15.13 6.75 3.70
CA PRO A 189 14.86 6.12 4.98
C PRO A 189 14.43 4.65 4.83
N THR A 190 14.64 3.86 5.87
CA THR A 190 14.19 2.45 5.95
C THR A 190 12.69 2.35 5.70
N GLU A 191 12.24 1.37 4.90
CA GLU A 191 10.82 1.02 4.73
C GLU A 191 9.87 2.22 4.47
N SER A 192 10.31 3.17 3.64
CA SER A 192 9.65 4.47 3.49
C SER A 192 9.11 4.72 2.08
N ALA A 193 8.16 5.65 1.99
CA ALA A 193 7.70 6.24 0.75
C ALA A 193 7.68 7.77 0.86
N VAL A 194 8.23 8.46 -0.14
CA VAL A 194 8.34 9.92 -0.16
C VAL A 194 7.86 10.47 -1.49
N VAL A 195 7.00 11.49 -1.44
CA VAL A 195 6.58 12.27 -2.60
C VAL A 195 7.30 13.61 -2.59
N LEU A 196 7.95 13.95 -3.68
CA LEU A 196 8.60 15.23 -3.91
C LEU A 196 7.87 16.02 -4.98
N LYS A 197 7.90 17.35 -4.84
CA LYS A 197 7.48 18.31 -5.86
C LYS A 197 8.66 19.24 -6.21
N PRO A 198 8.73 19.76 -7.43
CA PRO A 198 9.71 20.77 -7.78
C PRO A 198 9.32 22.12 -7.18
N VAL A 199 10.32 22.88 -6.75
CA VAL A 199 10.21 24.30 -6.38
C VAL A 199 11.37 25.07 -7.03
N PRO A 200 11.18 26.32 -7.46
CA PRO A 200 12.26 27.17 -7.95
C PRO A 200 13.41 27.35 -6.93
#